data_AF-A0A2H0P2M3-F1
#
_entry.id   AF-A0A2H0P2M3-F1
#
_cell.length_a   1.000
_cell.length_b   1.000
_cell.length_c   1.000
_cell.angle_alpha   90.00
_cell.angle_beta   90.00
_cell.angle_gamma   90.00
#
_symmetry.space_group_name_H-M   'P 1'
#
loop_
_entity.id
_entity.type
_entity.pdbx_description
1 polymer ?
#
loop_
_entity_poly.entity_id
_entity_poly.type
_entity_poly.pdbx_seq_one_letter_code
_entity_poly.pdbx_strand_id
1 'polypeptide(L)'
;KRLQLIRGLVNFFNINFSAHDAELDLAVTETPGAFALRVAGVRQLIAQGSEVRLNYIVHALNYRHCEEFVRFAAKEIPGFSWIQFSYCKGMGRAKGNELVMPRFEEAAPFLNAAFAACKERGVDFDVDHIPVCFVVDYKDHHADYRKMRDHKPGVHLDEKQRIAECDGCVMREACPGPRRDYLEVYGELKPMPLIKEVRS
;
A
#
# COMPACT_ATOMS: atom_id res chain seq x y z
N LYS A 1 -7.50 -5.35 -30.49
CA LYS A 1 -8.82 -6.00 -30.57
C LYS A 1 -9.25 -6.66 -29.25
N ARG A 2 -8.57 -7.67 -28.69
CA ARG A 2 -9.00 -8.28 -27.39
C ARG A 2 -8.93 -7.33 -26.18
N LEU A 3 -7.82 -6.59 -26.01
CA LEU A 3 -7.68 -5.61 -24.91
C LEU A 3 -8.73 -4.49 -24.95
N GLN A 4 -9.11 -4.02 -26.15
CA GLN A 4 -10.16 -3.02 -26.33
C GLN A 4 -11.53 -3.52 -25.89
N LEU A 5 -11.85 -4.80 -26.11
CA LEU A 5 -13.08 -5.41 -25.62
C LEU A 5 -13.09 -5.50 -24.09
N ILE A 6 -11.97 -5.92 -23.49
CA ILE A 6 -11.84 -6.00 -22.03
C ILE A 6 -11.98 -4.62 -21.38
N ARG A 7 -11.38 -3.58 -21.98
CA ARG A 7 -11.48 -2.19 -21.49
C ARG A 7 -12.94 -1.75 -21.33
N GLY A 8 -13.82 -2.11 -22.26
CA GLY A 8 -15.24 -1.75 -22.19
C GLY A 8 -16.02 -2.44 -21.07
N LEU A 9 -15.41 -3.42 -20.38
CA LEU A 9 -16.05 -4.24 -19.35
C LEU A 9 -15.50 -3.99 -17.94
N VAL A 10 -14.47 -3.16 -17.78
CA VAL A 10 -13.82 -2.91 -16.49
C VAL A 10 -13.67 -1.40 -16.26
N ASN A 11 -13.69 -0.98 -14.99
CA ASN A 11 -13.45 0.43 -14.65
C ASN A 11 -11.98 0.81 -14.81
N PHE A 12 -11.07 -0.05 -14.35
CA PHE A 12 -9.62 0.18 -14.42
C PHE A 12 -8.87 -1.16 -14.37
N PHE A 13 -7.58 -1.13 -14.70
CA PHE A 13 -6.68 -2.27 -14.56
C PHE A 13 -5.80 -2.12 -13.32
N ASN A 14 -5.80 -3.13 -12.46
CA ASN A 14 -4.91 -3.21 -11.30
C ASN A 14 -3.68 -4.04 -11.64
N ILE A 15 -2.51 -3.40 -11.76
CA ILE A 15 -1.26 -4.06 -12.13
C ILE A 15 -0.33 -4.11 -10.92
N ASN A 16 -0.01 -5.31 -10.44
CA ASN A 16 1.00 -5.49 -9.39
C ASN A 16 2.37 -5.07 -9.91
N PHE A 17 2.96 -4.06 -9.28
CA PHE A 17 4.21 -3.44 -9.69
C PHE A 17 4.95 -2.95 -8.44
N SER A 18 5.88 -3.77 -7.94
CA SER A 18 6.51 -3.61 -6.62
C SER A 18 8.00 -3.22 -6.69
N ALA A 19 8.48 -2.77 -7.84
CA ALA A 19 9.89 -2.49 -8.09
C ALA A 19 10.06 -1.31 -9.06
N HIS A 20 11.16 -0.57 -8.91
CA HIS A 20 11.50 0.59 -9.74
C HIS A 20 12.60 0.29 -10.77
N ASP A 21 13.20 -0.90 -10.68
CA ASP A 21 14.20 -1.42 -11.60
C ASP A 21 14.02 -2.95 -11.80
N ALA A 22 14.77 -3.50 -12.74
CA ALA A 22 14.69 -4.92 -13.11
C ALA A 22 15.34 -5.86 -12.08
N GLU A 23 16.31 -5.41 -11.31
CA GLU A 23 17.01 -6.21 -10.31
C GLU A 23 16.09 -6.47 -9.12
N LEU A 24 15.50 -5.40 -8.57
CA LEU A 24 14.52 -5.49 -7.51
C LEU A 24 13.28 -6.27 -7.98
N ASP A 25 12.81 -6.06 -9.21
CA ASP A 25 11.67 -6.84 -9.72
C ASP A 25 11.97 -8.33 -9.78
N LEU A 26 13.16 -8.71 -10.27
CA LEU A 26 13.59 -10.10 -10.31
C LEU A 26 13.71 -10.69 -8.91
N ALA A 27 14.26 -9.94 -7.96
CA ALA A 27 14.36 -10.36 -6.56
C ALA A 27 12.98 -10.56 -5.91
N VAL A 28 12.00 -9.73 -6.26
CA VAL A 28 10.63 -9.78 -5.71
C VAL A 28 9.79 -10.87 -6.36
N THR A 29 9.82 -10.99 -7.69
CA THR A 29 8.89 -11.85 -8.44
C THR A 29 9.52 -13.17 -8.90
N GLU A 30 10.83 -13.32 -8.77
CA GLU A 30 11.60 -14.48 -9.24
C GLU A 30 11.30 -14.84 -10.71
N THR A 31 10.95 -13.83 -11.51
CA THR A 31 10.50 -14.00 -12.90
C THR A 31 11.39 -13.21 -13.84
N PRO A 32 12.39 -13.85 -14.47
CA PRO A 32 13.32 -13.19 -15.38
C PRO A 32 12.61 -12.44 -16.52
N GLY A 33 13.01 -11.18 -16.73
CA GLY A 33 12.48 -10.34 -17.81
C GLY A 33 11.08 -9.74 -17.59
N ALA A 34 10.43 -10.03 -16.45
CA ALA A 34 9.08 -9.55 -16.16
C ALA A 34 8.97 -8.03 -16.08
N PHE A 35 9.99 -7.34 -15.56
CA PHE A 35 10.00 -5.88 -15.41
C PHE A 35 9.72 -5.14 -16.72
N ALA A 36 10.51 -5.42 -17.77
CA ALA A 36 10.36 -4.77 -19.06
C ALA A 36 8.98 -5.06 -19.68
N LEU A 37 8.49 -6.30 -19.56
CA LEU A 37 7.17 -6.69 -20.03
C LEU A 37 6.04 -5.96 -19.28
N ARG A 38 6.19 -5.78 -17.96
CA ARG A 38 5.21 -5.07 -17.13
C ARG A 38 5.16 -3.59 -17.48
N VAL A 39 6.32 -2.93 -17.63
CA VAL A 39 6.39 -1.53 -18.09
C VAL A 39 5.71 -1.37 -19.45
N ALA A 40 6.05 -2.24 -20.42
CA ALA A 40 5.46 -2.21 -21.74
C ALA A 40 3.94 -2.45 -21.71
N GLY A 41 3.48 -3.41 -20.92
CA GLY A 41 2.07 -3.74 -20.75
C GLY A 41 1.27 -2.58 -20.15
N VAL A 42 1.79 -1.94 -19.11
CA VAL A 42 1.16 -0.75 -18.50
C VAL A 42 1.08 0.39 -19.51
N ARG A 43 2.18 0.73 -20.20
CA ARG A 43 2.19 1.79 -21.22
C ARG A 43 1.19 1.49 -22.34
N GLN A 44 1.04 0.23 -22.75
CA GLN A 44 0.07 -0.17 -23.76
C GLN A 44 -1.38 0.00 -23.29
N LEU A 45 -1.69 -0.33 -22.03
CA LEU A 45 -3.01 -0.12 -21.44
C LEU A 45 -3.38 1.37 -21.40
N ILE A 46 -2.44 2.21 -20.96
CA ILE A 46 -2.58 3.67 -20.92
C ILE A 46 -2.77 4.24 -22.33
N ALA A 47 -1.95 3.83 -23.30
CA ALA A 47 -2.06 4.29 -24.69
C ALA A 47 -3.40 3.92 -25.35
N GLN A 48 -4.08 2.90 -24.84
CA GLN A 48 -5.42 2.51 -25.26
C GLN A 48 -6.54 3.23 -24.49
N GLY A 49 -6.20 4.20 -23.64
CA GLY A 49 -7.14 5.01 -22.85
C GLY A 49 -7.74 4.27 -21.66
N SER A 50 -7.04 3.28 -21.11
CA SER A 50 -7.48 2.59 -19.89
C SER A 50 -6.94 3.31 -18.65
N GLU A 51 -7.74 3.39 -17.60
CA GLU A 51 -7.23 3.75 -16.27
C GLU A 51 -6.39 2.60 -15.72
N VAL A 52 -5.22 2.93 -15.17
CA VAL A 52 -4.28 1.94 -14.64
C VAL A 52 -3.86 2.34 -13.24
N ARG A 53 -4.14 1.46 -12.29
CA ARG A 53 -3.61 1.51 -10.93
C ARG A 53 -2.34 0.68 -10.84
N LEU A 54 -1.27 1.31 -10.37
CA LEU A 54 -0.04 0.62 -10.01
C LEU A 54 -0.16 0.14 -8.56
N ASN A 55 -0.26 -1.16 -8.35
CA ASN A 55 -0.36 -1.73 -7.02
C ASN A 55 1.02 -2.15 -6.52
N TYR A 56 1.57 -1.35 -5.63
CA TYR A 56 2.84 -1.57 -4.97
C TYR A 56 2.61 -2.36 -3.68
N ILE A 57 2.96 -3.65 -3.70
CA ILE A 57 2.92 -4.46 -2.48
C ILE A 57 4.17 -4.13 -1.67
N VAL A 58 3.99 -3.57 -0.48
CA VAL A 58 5.10 -3.22 0.44
C VAL A 58 5.48 -4.47 1.22
N HIS A 59 6.75 -4.86 1.16
CA HIS A 59 7.31 -6.02 1.85
C HIS A 59 8.81 -5.83 2.12
N ALA A 60 9.45 -6.80 2.79
CA ALA A 60 10.80 -6.66 3.34
C ALA A 60 11.88 -6.28 2.32
N LEU A 61 11.78 -6.76 1.07
CA LEU A 61 12.78 -6.50 0.04
C LEU A 61 12.66 -5.10 -0.58
N ASN A 62 11.47 -4.48 -0.50
CA ASN A 62 11.19 -3.27 -1.28
C ASN A 62 10.76 -2.06 -0.46
N TYR A 63 10.44 -2.19 0.84
CA TYR A 63 9.87 -1.07 1.59
C TYR A 63 10.77 0.18 1.61
N ARG A 64 12.09 0.00 1.52
CA ARG A 64 13.06 1.10 1.44
C ARG A 64 13.04 1.86 0.11
N HIS A 65 12.43 1.28 -0.92
CA HIS A 65 12.38 1.77 -2.29
C HIS A 65 11.03 2.36 -2.69
N CYS A 66 10.16 2.66 -1.71
CA CYS A 66 8.82 3.20 -2.00
C CYS A 66 8.91 4.55 -2.70
N GLU A 67 9.85 5.42 -2.31
CA GLU A 67 10.01 6.74 -2.90
C GLU A 67 10.58 6.68 -4.32
N GLU A 68 11.60 5.84 -4.53
CA GLU A 68 12.20 5.59 -5.84
C GLU A 68 11.17 5.04 -6.82
N PHE A 69 10.25 4.19 -6.34
CA PHE A 69 9.14 3.73 -7.16
C PHE A 69 8.21 4.86 -7.62
N VAL A 70 7.87 5.79 -6.73
CA VAL A 70 7.06 6.97 -7.13
C VAL A 70 7.79 7.79 -8.19
N ARG A 71 9.08 8.05 -7.99
CA ARG A 71 9.93 8.81 -8.92
C ARG A 71 10.03 8.11 -10.27
N PHE A 72 10.23 6.79 -10.27
CA PHE A 72 10.24 5.96 -11.46
C PHE A 72 8.89 5.99 -12.19
N ALA A 73 7.79 5.71 -11.49
CA ALA A 73 6.47 5.65 -12.10
C ALA A 73 6.09 6.99 -12.75
N ALA A 74 6.29 8.11 -12.04
CA ALA A 74 5.99 9.45 -12.54
C ALA A 74 6.82 9.81 -13.78
N LYS A 75 8.07 9.36 -13.85
CA LYS A 75 8.98 9.66 -14.95
C LYS A 75 8.78 8.71 -16.15
N GLU A 76 8.75 7.42 -15.89
CA GLU A 76 8.85 6.37 -16.91
C GLU A 76 7.47 5.88 -17.36
N ILE A 77 6.41 6.09 -16.59
CA ILE A 77 5.07 5.57 -16.91
C ILE A 77 4.05 6.73 -16.94
N PRO A 78 4.24 7.76 -17.77
CA PRO A 78 3.29 8.88 -17.80
C PRO A 78 1.87 8.40 -18.15
N GLY A 79 0.89 8.91 -17.41
CA GLY A 79 -0.54 8.63 -17.64
C GLY A 79 -1.13 7.46 -16.84
N PHE A 80 -0.39 6.84 -15.92
CA PHE A 80 -1.04 5.99 -14.91
C PHE A 80 -1.96 6.85 -14.03
N SER A 81 -2.99 6.23 -13.44
CA SER A 81 -4.05 6.95 -12.74
C SER A 81 -3.71 7.21 -11.27
N TRP A 82 -3.28 6.18 -10.53
CA TRP A 82 -2.78 6.33 -9.16
C TRP A 82 -1.91 5.14 -8.73
N ILE A 83 -1.20 5.30 -7.61
CA ILE A 83 -0.45 4.22 -6.95
C ILE A 83 -1.22 3.74 -5.72
N GLN A 84 -1.39 2.43 -5.56
CA GLN A 84 -1.87 1.86 -4.31
C GLN A 84 -0.72 1.15 -3.59
N PHE A 85 -0.36 1.66 -2.41
CA PHE A 85 0.57 1.04 -1.49
C PHE A 85 -0.18 0.06 -0.60
N SER A 86 -0.10 -1.22 -0.91
CA SER A 86 -0.73 -2.28 -0.11
C SER A 86 0.34 -2.96 0.74
N TYR A 87 0.25 -2.83 2.06
CA TYR A 87 1.13 -3.61 2.93
C TYR A 87 0.91 -5.11 2.74
N CYS A 88 1.97 -5.91 2.71
CA CYS A 88 1.86 -7.35 2.51
C CYS A 88 1.00 -7.99 3.62
N LYS A 89 0.19 -8.98 3.22
CA LYS A 89 -0.59 -9.80 4.15
C LYS A 89 0.23 -11.02 4.57
N GLY A 90 0.13 -11.40 5.83
CA GLY A 90 0.77 -12.60 6.41
C GLY A 90 -0.02 -13.87 6.08
N MET A 91 -0.37 -14.05 4.81
CA MET A 91 -1.20 -15.17 4.33
C MET A 91 -0.44 -16.02 3.30
N GLY A 92 -0.92 -17.25 3.09
CA GLY A 92 -0.31 -18.17 2.14
C GLY A 92 1.17 -18.42 2.48
N ARG A 93 2.06 -18.22 1.51
CA ARG A 93 3.52 -18.41 1.67
C ARG A 93 4.17 -17.39 2.61
N ALA A 94 3.50 -16.30 2.94
CA ALA A 94 3.99 -15.26 3.85
C ALA A 94 3.53 -15.49 5.31
N LYS A 95 2.72 -16.52 5.58
CA LYS A 95 2.20 -16.77 6.93
C LYS A 95 3.34 -17.08 7.90
N GLY A 96 3.45 -16.30 8.97
CA GLY A 96 4.50 -16.46 9.98
C GLY A 96 5.91 -16.11 9.51
N ASN A 97 6.05 -15.42 8.37
CA ASN A 97 7.36 -15.13 7.78
C ASN A 97 7.77 -13.66 7.94
N GLU A 98 8.56 -13.39 8.96
CA GLU A 98 9.17 -12.08 9.25
C GLU A 98 10.10 -11.60 8.12
N LEU A 99 10.64 -12.50 7.29
CA LEU A 99 11.48 -12.13 6.14
C LEU A 99 10.68 -11.54 4.98
N VAL A 100 9.34 -11.62 5.03
CA VAL A 100 8.45 -11.06 4.02
C VAL A 100 7.77 -9.82 4.55
N MET A 101 7.27 -9.86 5.78
CA MET A 101 6.54 -8.76 6.38
C MET A 101 7.48 -7.87 7.18
N PRO A 102 7.79 -6.63 6.76
CA PRO A 102 8.60 -5.76 7.58
C PRO A 102 7.82 -5.32 8.83
N ARG A 103 8.54 -4.83 9.85
CA ARG A 103 7.90 -4.13 10.97
C ARG A 103 7.30 -2.81 10.50
N PHE A 104 6.12 -2.46 11.00
CA PHE A 104 5.45 -1.22 10.59
C PHE A 104 6.30 0.01 10.91
N GLU A 105 6.96 0.01 12.06
CA GLU A 105 7.87 1.06 12.54
C GLU A 105 9.03 1.31 11.57
N GLU A 106 9.52 0.26 10.90
CA GLU A 106 10.62 0.35 9.93
C GLU A 106 10.13 0.84 8.56
N ALA A 107 8.96 0.37 8.12
CA ALA A 107 8.41 0.72 6.82
C ALA A 107 7.77 2.12 6.79
N ALA A 108 7.23 2.59 7.91
CA ALA A 108 6.49 3.84 8.01
C ALA A 108 7.28 5.07 7.52
N PRO A 109 8.56 5.29 7.89
CA PRO A 109 9.31 6.44 7.39
C PRO A 109 9.41 6.46 5.86
N PHE A 110 9.66 5.32 5.22
CA PHE A 110 9.78 5.21 3.77
C PHE A 110 8.44 5.37 3.05
N LEU A 111 7.35 4.87 3.64
CA LEU A 111 6.01 5.10 3.11
C LEU A 111 5.63 6.58 3.17
N ASN A 112 5.86 7.25 4.30
CA ASN A 112 5.57 8.68 4.43
C ASN A 112 6.43 9.53 3.48
N ALA A 113 7.68 9.14 3.23
CA ALA A 113 8.54 9.77 2.21
C ALA A 113 7.97 9.57 0.79
N ALA A 114 7.50 8.36 0.47
CA ALA A 114 6.84 8.09 -0.81
C ALA A 114 5.55 8.89 -0.98
N PHE A 115 4.73 9.03 0.06
CA PHE A 115 3.52 9.84 0.02
C PHE A 115 3.82 11.33 -0.17
N ALA A 116 4.86 11.84 0.50
CA ALA A 116 5.36 13.20 0.26
C ALA A 116 5.78 13.38 -1.20
N ALA A 117 6.53 12.43 -1.75
CA ALA A 117 6.96 12.44 -3.15
C ALA A 117 5.79 12.35 -4.14
N CYS A 118 4.72 11.63 -3.80
CA CYS A 118 3.48 11.60 -4.58
C CYS A 118 2.83 13.00 -4.60
N LYS A 119 2.67 13.64 -3.44
CA LYS A 119 2.08 14.99 -3.33
C LYS A 119 2.90 16.03 -4.11
N GLU A 120 4.24 15.99 -3.99
CA GLU A 120 5.15 16.87 -4.74
C GLU A 120 4.97 16.75 -6.26
N ARG A 121 4.66 15.55 -6.75
CA ARG A 121 4.54 15.24 -8.19
C ARG A 121 3.12 15.29 -8.72
N GLY A 122 2.13 15.60 -7.87
CA GLY A 122 0.72 15.54 -8.25
C GLY A 122 0.26 14.12 -8.61
N VAL A 123 0.90 13.09 -8.02
CA VAL A 123 0.52 11.69 -8.19
C VAL A 123 -0.51 11.34 -7.12
N ASP A 124 -1.69 10.88 -7.56
CA ASP A 124 -2.69 10.33 -6.64
C ASP A 124 -2.23 8.98 -6.08
N PHE A 125 -2.64 8.70 -4.84
CA PHE A 125 -2.32 7.45 -4.18
C PHE A 125 -3.32 7.03 -3.11
N ASP A 126 -3.28 5.73 -2.80
CA ASP A 126 -3.96 5.10 -1.68
C ASP A 126 -2.97 4.27 -0.86
N VAL A 127 -3.28 4.07 0.42
CA VAL A 127 -2.57 3.14 1.30
C VAL A 127 -3.54 2.20 2.00
N ASP A 128 -3.15 0.94 2.18
CA ASP A 128 -3.95 -0.08 2.85
C ASP A 128 -3.06 -1.04 3.66
N HIS A 129 -3.68 -1.75 4.61
CA HIS A 129 -3.10 -2.84 5.41
C HIS A 129 -2.02 -2.46 6.44
N ILE A 130 -1.72 -1.17 6.62
CA ILE A 130 -0.87 -0.64 7.70
C ILE A 130 -1.75 0.12 8.72
N PRO A 131 -1.47 0.12 10.03
CA PRO A 131 -2.26 0.93 10.96
C PRO A 131 -2.18 2.43 10.64
N VAL A 132 -3.32 3.14 10.75
CA VAL A 132 -3.41 4.58 10.43
C VAL A 132 -2.43 5.44 11.24
N CYS A 133 -2.07 5.02 12.45
CA CYS A 133 -1.10 5.74 13.29
C CYS A 133 0.30 5.84 12.68
N PHE A 134 0.68 4.95 11.76
CA PHE A 134 1.96 5.01 11.06
C PHE A 134 1.96 5.95 9.86
N VAL A 135 0.79 6.41 9.42
CA VAL A 135 0.61 7.22 8.20
C VAL A 135 -0.41 8.34 8.44
N VAL A 136 -0.43 8.88 9.66
CA VAL A 136 -1.48 9.79 10.17
C VAL A 136 -1.66 11.05 9.31
N ASP A 137 -0.57 11.61 8.81
CA ASP A 137 -0.59 12.83 7.98
C ASP A 137 -1.28 12.58 6.64
N TYR A 138 -1.35 11.32 6.21
CA TYR A 138 -1.96 10.86 4.98
C TYR A 138 -3.20 9.98 5.22
N LYS A 139 -3.81 10.05 6.42
CA LYS A 139 -4.99 9.23 6.80
C LYS A 139 -6.14 9.27 5.79
N ASP A 140 -6.36 10.39 5.10
CA ASP A 140 -7.44 10.52 4.11
C ASP A 140 -7.17 9.69 2.84
N HIS A 141 -5.91 9.32 2.59
CA HIS A 141 -5.49 8.36 1.56
C HIS A 141 -5.56 6.90 2.05
N HIS A 142 -5.90 6.65 3.32
CA HIS A 142 -5.94 5.32 3.89
C HIS A 142 -7.30 4.64 3.68
N ALA A 143 -7.31 3.48 3.03
CA ALA A 143 -8.52 2.77 2.64
C ALA A 143 -9.42 2.43 3.83
N ASP A 144 -8.86 1.88 4.91
CA ASP A 144 -9.64 1.55 6.11
C ASP A 144 -10.13 2.76 6.88
N TYR A 145 -9.35 3.83 6.95
CA TYR A 145 -9.76 5.06 7.61
C TYR A 145 -11.03 5.61 6.97
N ARG A 146 -11.05 5.67 5.63
CA ARG A 146 -12.24 6.08 4.88
C ARG A 146 -13.42 5.13 5.10
N LYS A 147 -13.19 3.81 5.10
CA LYS A 147 -14.27 2.83 5.34
C LYS A 147 -14.87 2.95 6.73
N MET A 148 -14.04 3.09 7.77
CA MET A 148 -14.48 3.28 9.15
C MET A 148 -15.27 4.60 9.29
N ARG A 149 -14.75 5.71 8.77
CA ARG A 149 -15.42 7.02 8.81
C ARG A 149 -16.79 6.98 8.12
N ASP A 150 -16.86 6.32 6.97
CA ASP A 150 -18.09 6.19 6.18
C ASP A 150 -19.01 5.06 6.70
N HIS A 151 -18.68 4.41 7.83
CA HIS A 151 -19.43 3.28 8.41
C HIS A 151 -19.69 2.14 7.42
N LYS A 152 -18.78 1.91 6.47
CA LYS A 152 -18.90 0.86 5.46
C LYS A 152 -18.45 -0.47 6.05
N PRO A 153 -19.29 -1.52 6.04
CA PRO A 153 -18.87 -2.85 6.49
C PRO A 153 -17.86 -3.48 5.52
N GLY A 154 -17.08 -4.44 6.00
CA GLY A 154 -16.24 -5.28 5.14
C GLY A 154 -15.10 -5.96 5.89
N VAL A 155 -14.26 -6.69 5.13
CA VAL A 155 -13.17 -7.55 5.65
C VAL A 155 -12.18 -6.85 6.57
N HIS A 156 -12.08 -5.53 6.52
CA HIS A 156 -11.23 -4.74 7.41
C HIS A 156 -11.65 -4.81 8.89
N LEU A 157 -12.90 -5.19 9.19
CA LEU A 157 -13.37 -5.44 10.56
C LEU A 157 -12.99 -6.84 11.05
N ASP A 158 -12.89 -7.82 10.14
CA ASP A 158 -12.61 -9.22 10.46
C ASP A 158 -11.11 -9.52 10.51
N GLU A 159 -10.34 -8.96 9.57
CA GLU A 159 -8.90 -9.21 9.42
C GLU A 159 -8.03 -8.39 10.39
N LYS A 160 -8.64 -7.48 11.17
CA LYS A 160 -7.94 -6.53 12.03
C LYS A 160 -8.37 -6.66 13.47
N GLN A 161 -7.49 -6.22 14.37
CA GLN A 161 -7.70 -6.31 15.81
C GLN A 161 -6.99 -5.15 16.49
N ARG A 162 -7.75 -4.35 17.24
CA ARG A 162 -7.18 -3.34 18.15
C ARG A 162 -6.46 -4.06 19.31
N ILE A 163 -5.35 -3.49 19.74
CA ILE A 163 -4.55 -3.96 20.88
C ILE A 163 -4.73 -3.01 22.08
N ALA A 164 -4.19 -3.36 23.25
CA ALA A 164 -4.38 -2.57 24.48
C ALA A 164 -3.87 -1.13 24.32
N GLU A 165 -2.78 -0.94 23.60
CA GLU A 165 -2.18 0.37 23.29
C GLU A 165 -3.07 1.24 22.38
N CYS A 166 -4.08 0.66 21.75
CA CYS A 166 -5.10 1.41 21.01
C CYS A 166 -6.19 1.99 21.92
N ASP A 167 -6.21 1.64 23.21
CA ASP A 167 -7.18 2.17 24.17
C ASP A 167 -6.83 3.61 24.52
N GLY A 168 -7.81 4.51 24.40
CA GLY A 168 -7.62 5.96 24.57
C GLY A 168 -7.12 6.72 23.32
N CYS A 169 -6.81 6.03 22.22
CA CYS A 169 -6.44 6.67 20.96
C CYS A 169 -7.62 7.48 20.37
N VAL A 170 -7.39 8.73 19.97
CA VAL A 170 -8.43 9.60 19.40
C VAL A 170 -8.94 9.12 18.04
N MET A 171 -8.15 8.29 17.35
CA MET A 171 -8.49 7.70 16.05
C MET A 171 -9.20 6.37 16.18
N ARG A 172 -9.53 5.92 17.40
CA ARG A 172 -10.10 4.59 17.65
C ARG A 172 -11.32 4.32 16.77
N GLU A 173 -12.30 5.21 16.75
CA GLU A 173 -13.53 5.01 15.97
C GLU A 173 -13.30 5.01 14.45
N ALA A 174 -12.21 5.61 13.99
CA ALA A 174 -11.85 5.68 12.57
C ALA A 174 -10.71 4.72 12.17
N CYS A 175 -10.26 3.85 13.08
CA CYS A 175 -9.16 2.91 12.84
C CYS A 175 -9.54 1.50 13.35
N PRO A 176 -9.49 0.48 12.49
CA PRO A 176 -9.78 -0.90 12.89
C PRO A 176 -8.62 -1.57 13.66
N GLY A 177 -7.45 -0.92 13.77
CA GLY A 177 -6.24 -1.47 14.39
C GLY A 177 -5.35 -2.23 13.41
N PRO A 178 -4.26 -2.85 13.89
CA PRO A 178 -3.39 -3.69 13.06
C PRO A 178 -4.08 -4.93 12.53
N ARG A 179 -3.50 -5.52 11.49
CA ARG A 179 -3.94 -6.81 10.99
C ARG A 179 -3.59 -7.92 11.97
N ARG A 180 -4.47 -8.92 12.07
CA ARG A 180 -4.25 -10.09 12.93
C ARG A 180 -3.05 -10.91 12.49
N ASP A 181 -2.83 -11.05 11.18
CA ASP A 181 -1.70 -11.79 10.62
C ASP A 181 -0.34 -11.13 10.93
N TYR A 182 -0.28 -9.80 11.09
CA TYR A 182 0.91 -9.12 11.61
C TYR A 182 1.16 -9.47 13.07
N LEU A 183 0.11 -9.47 13.90
CA LEU A 183 0.22 -9.83 15.31
C LEU A 183 0.60 -11.31 15.49
N GLU A 184 0.17 -12.20 14.59
CA GLU A 184 0.63 -13.60 14.57
C GLU A 184 2.13 -13.72 14.27
N VAL A 185 2.68 -12.84 13.42
CA VAL A 185 4.10 -12.84 13.06
C VAL A 185 4.96 -12.30 14.20
N TYR A 186 4.58 -11.15 14.79
CA TYR A 186 5.46 -10.43 15.72
C TYR A 186 5.07 -10.53 17.19
N GLY A 187 3.83 -10.92 17.52
CA GLY A 187 3.31 -11.01 18.89
C GLY A 187 3.09 -9.65 19.58
N GLU A 188 3.89 -8.65 19.23
CA GLU A 188 3.84 -7.28 19.73
C GLU A 188 3.86 -6.27 18.58
N LEU A 189 3.27 -5.11 18.87
CA LEU A 189 3.37 -3.93 18.02
C LEU A 189 3.55 -2.74 18.95
N LYS A 190 4.45 -1.81 18.61
CA LYS A 190 4.51 -0.52 19.28
C LYS A 190 3.78 0.51 18.42
N PRO A 191 2.45 0.63 18.54
CA PRO A 191 1.72 1.61 17.75
C PRO A 191 2.10 3.02 18.18
N MET A 192 1.76 4.00 17.35
CA MET A 192 1.88 5.41 17.67
C MET A 192 0.49 6.01 17.95
N PRO A 193 -0.19 5.64 19.05
CA PRO A 193 -1.53 6.12 19.32
C PRO A 193 -1.50 7.65 19.45
N LEU A 194 -2.50 8.28 18.84
CA LEU A 194 -2.71 9.71 19.00
C LEU A 194 -3.50 9.91 20.30
N ILE A 195 -2.84 10.45 21.31
CA ILE A 195 -3.46 10.72 22.61
C ILE A 195 -3.92 12.19 22.61
N LYS A 196 -5.15 12.45 23.10
CA LYS A 196 -5.60 13.84 23.35
C LYS A 196 -4.66 14.44 24.40
N GLU A 197 -4.01 15.55 24.07
CA GLU A 197 -3.39 16.37 25.12
C GLU A 197 -4.48 16.75 26.12
N VAL A 198 -4.33 16.31 27.37
CA VAL A 198 -5.13 16.82 28.47
C VAL A 198 -4.62 18.24 28.69
N ARG A 199 -5.30 19.22 28.09
CA ARG A 199 -5.12 20.62 28.49
C ARG A 199 -5.48 20.69 29.96
N SER A 200 -4.46 20.93 30.79
CA SER A 200 -4.62 21.29 32.21
C SER A 200 -5.15 22.70 32.33
#